data_AF-A0A9D8E400-F1
#
_entry.id   AF-A0A9D8E400-F1
#
_cell.length_a   1.000
_cell.length_b   1.000
_cell.length_c   1.000
_cell.angle_alpha   90.00
_cell.angle_beta   90.00
_cell.angle_gamma   90.00
#
_symmetry.space_group_name_H-M   'P 1'
#
loop_
_entity.id
_entity.type
_entity.pdbx_description
1 polymer ?
#
loop_
_entity_poly.entity_id
_entity_poly.type
_entity_poly.pdbx_seq_one_letter_code
_entity_poly.pdbx_strand_id
1 'polypeptide(L)'
;MIEEKALGNIAKTGAVPVIGVLKPAEIPDSAKRGLYFMDTSSAAAECITLMAAGGIAIHLFPTGQGNVIGNPIVPVIKISANPKTCATMSEHIDVDVSGLLTFDYSLTVAGNKLMAEIERTVNGRLTAAESLGHREFTFTKLYISA
;
A
#
# COMPACT_ATOMS: atom_id res chain seq x y z
N MET A 1 17.89 -2.26 -15.27
CA MET A 1 16.43 -1.99 -15.11
C MET A 1 15.87 -2.60 -13.83
N ILE A 2 16.65 -3.41 -13.09
CA ILE A 2 16.25 -3.91 -11.77
C ILE A 2 16.52 -2.84 -10.70
N GLU A 3 17.66 -2.17 -10.84
CA GLU A 3 18.22 -1.17 -9.94
C GLU A 3 17.31 0.07 -9.85
N GLU A 4 16.91 0.61 -10.99
CA GLU A 4 16.02 1.78 -11.07
C GLU A 4 14.64 1.51 -10.45
N LYS A 5 14.08 0.32 -10.69
CA LYS A 5 12.81 -0.11 -10.09
C LYS A 5 12.95 -0.32 -8.58
N ALA A 6 14.06 -0.88 -8.13
CA ALA A 6 14.35 -1.05 -6.71
C ALA A 6 14.48 0.31 -6.00
N LEU A 7 15.11 1.30 -6.63
CA LEU A 7 15.23 2.67 -6.11
C LEU A 7 13.85 3.36 -5.98
N GLY A 8 12.98 3.20 -6.97
CA GLY A 8 11.59 3.67 -6.85
C GLY A 8 10.81 2.97 -5.73
N ASN A 9 11.12 1.71 -5.46
CA ASN A 9 10.48 0.96 -4.38
C ASN A 9 10.93 1.41 -3.00
N ILE A 10 12.23 1.61 -2.79
CA ILE A 10 12.75 2.06 -1.49
C ILE A 10 12.35 3.49 -1.17
N ALA A 11 12.09 4.35 -2.17
CA ALA A 11 11.61 5.71 -1.94
C ALA A 11 10.32 5.76 -1.10
N LYS A 12 9.49 4.70 -1.12
CA LYS A 12 8.27 4.58 -0.30
C LYS A 12 8.53 4.54 1.20
N THR A 13 9.73 4.13 1.63
CA THR A 13 10.09 4.08 3.05
C THR A 13 10.42 5.46 3.61
N GLY A 14 10.48 6.49 2.76
CA GLY A 14 10.86 7.84 3.16
C GLY A 14 12.31 7.91 3.65
N ALA A 15 12.58 8.86 4.54
CA ALA A 15 13.92 9.18 5.05
C ALA A 15 14.13 8.76 6.51
N VAL A 16 13.19 8.05 7.12
CA VAL A 16 13.29 7.62 8.52
C VAL A 16 14.15 6.35 8.64
N PRO A 17 14.88 6.15 9.75
CA PRO A 17 15.66 4.93 9.96
C PRO A 17 14.77 3.68 10.03
N VAL A 18 15.19 2.60 9.37
CA VAL A 18 14.62 1.26 9.57
C VAL A 18 15.06 0.75 10.94
N ILE A 19 14.10 0.37 11.79
CA ILE A 19 14.36 -0.05 13.18
C ILE A 19 14.26 -1.56 13.39
N GLY A 20 13.85 -2.31 12.36
CA GLY A 20 13.74 -3.76 12.42
C GLY A 20 13.36 -4.39 11.09
N VAL A 21 13.66 -5.68 10.97
CA VAL A 21 13.25 -6.55 9.88
C VAL A 21 12.32 -7.61 10.45
N LEU A 22 11.21 -7.87 9.76
CA LEU A 22 10.19 -8.84 10.15
C LEU A 22 10.18 -9.99 9.16
N LYS A 23 10.06 -11.22 9.66
CA LYS A 23 9.71 -12.39 8.86
C LYS A 23 8.27 -12.29 8.35
N PRO A 24 7.88 -13.10 7.34
CA PRO A 24 6.49 -13.18 6.89
C PRO A 24 5.51 -13.33 8.07
N ALA A 25 4.54 -12.41 8.15
CA ALA A 25 3.51 -12.37 9.20
C ALA A 25 4.03 -12.22 10.65
N GLU A 26 5.30 -11.83 10.84
CA GLU A 26 5.82 -11.52 12.18
C GLU A 26 5.23 -10.20 12.69
N ILE A 27 4.73 -10.24 13.91
CA ILE A 27 4.17 -9.06 14.59
C ILE A 27 5.32 -8.18 15.10
N PRO A 28 5.34 -6.86 14.80
CA PRO A 28 6.37 -5.97 15.31
C PRO A 28 6.33 -5.83 16.84
N ASP A 29 7.49 -5.57 17.43
CA ASP A 29 7.63 -5.30 18.86
C ASP A 29 6.82 -4.07 19.29
N SER A 30 5.75 -4.29 20.05
CA SER A 30 4.85 -3.24 20.52
C SER A 30 5.51 -2.13 21.35
N ALA A 31 6.68 -2.38 21.94
CA ALA A 31 7.43 -1.38 22.70
C ALA A 31 8.22 -0.40 21.80
N LYS A 32 8.37 -0.71 20.51
CA LYS A 32 9.19 0.07 19.56
C LYS A 32 8.31 0.61 18.43
N ARG A 33 8.34 1.92 18.24
CA ARG A 33 7.62 2.61 17.14
C ARG A 33 8.62 3.09 16.10
N GLY A 34 8.35 2.81 14.83
CA GLY A 34 9.18 3.24 13.71
C GLY A 34 8.93 2.43 12.44
N LEU A 35 9.84 2.55 11.49
CA LEU A 35 9.77 1.86 10.21
C LEU A 35 10.32 0.44 10.33
N TYR A 36 9.49 -0.54 10.01
CA TYR A 36 9.87 -1.94 9.88
C TYR A 36 9.87 -2.35 8.40
N PHE A 37 10.77 -3.26 8.04
CA PHE A 37 10.78 -3.92 6.73
C PHE A 37 10.33 -5.38 6.90
N MET A 38 9.22 -5.78 6.28
CA MET A 38 8.80 -7.19 6.28
C MET A 38 9.28 -7.88 5.00
N ASP A 39 10.04 -8.94 5.16
CA ASP A 39 10.48 -9.79 4.05
C ASP A 39 9.27 -10.59 3.53
N THR A 40 8.69 -10.13 2.41
CA THR A 40 7.45 -10.67 1.82
C THR A 40 7.58 -10.83 0.31
N SER A 41 6.73 -11.67 -0.28
CA SER A 41 6.56 -11.77 -1.72
C SER A 41 6.16 -10.44 -2.36
N SER A 42 6.57 -10.21 -3.61
CA SER A 42 6.14 -9.04 -4.38
C SER A 42 4.74 -9.20 -5.00
N ALA A 43 4.13 -10.40 -4.91
CA ALA A 43 2.77 -10.64 -5.37
C ALA A 43 1.76 -9.93 -4.44
N ALA A 44 0.93 -9.06 -5.00
CA ALA A 44 0.07 -8.16 -4.22
C ALA A 44 -0.84 -8.87 -3.21
N ALA A 45 -1.56 -9.92 -3.63
CA ALA A 45 -2.47 -10.66 -2.75
C ALA A 45 -1.73 -11.31 -1.57
N GLU A 46 -0.55 -11.88 -1.83
CA GLU A 46 0.28 -12.52 -0.80
C GLU A 46 0.89 -11.49 0.15
N CYS A 47 1.47 -10.41 -0.39
CA CYS A 47 2.05 -9.32 0.39
C CYS A 47 1.03 -8.73 1.38
N ILE A 48 -0.16 -8.35 0.89
CA ILE A 48 -1.20 -7.76 1.74
C ILE A 48 -1.69 -8.78 2.78
N THR A 49 -1.82 -10.06 2.41
CA THR A 49 -2.22 -11.11 3.36
C THR A 49 -1.20 -11.28 4.50
N LEU A 50 0.10 -11.33 4.19
CA LEU A 50 1.16 -11.44 5.18
C LEU A 50 1.25 -10.21 6.08
N MET A 51 1.13 -9.01 5.51
CA MET A 51 1.13 -7.78 6.31
C MET A 51 -0.10 -7.69 7.21
N ALA A 52 -1.28 -8.08 6.71
CA ALA A 52 -2.51 -8.16 7.51
C ALA A 52 -2.35 -9.15 8.67
N ALA A 53 -1.75 -10.32 8.42
CA ALA A 53 -1.42 -11.29 9.48
C ALA A 53 -0.38 -10.75 10.48
N GLY A 54 0.54 -9.88 10.04
CA GLY A 54 1.47 -9.15 10.91
C GLY A 54 0.85 -7.97 11.67
N GLY A 55 -0.46 -7.71 11.51
CA GLY A 55 -1.22 -6.77 12.32
C GLY A 55 -1.28 -5.33 11.79
N ILE A 56 -1.08 -5.09 10.48
CA ILE A 56 -1.35 -3.76 9.92
C ILE A 56 -2.84 -3.39 10.03
N ALA A 57 -3.14 -2.11 10.21
CA ALA A 57 -4.52 -1.61 10.24
C ALA A 57 -5.02 -1.11 8.87
N ILE A 58 -4.10 -0.64 8.03
CA ILE A 58 -4.37 -0.10 6.68
C ILE A 58 -3.24 -0.52 5.76
N HIS A 59 -3.56 -0.85 4.51
CA HIS A 59 -2.58 -1.03 3.44
C HIS A 59 -2.67 0.10 2.41
N LEU A 60 -1.52 0.73 2.09
CA LEU A 60 -1.42 1.76 1.05
C LEU A 60 -0.86 1.15 -0.23
N PHE A 61 -1.65 1.10 -1.29
CA PHE A 61 -1.31 0.40 -2.53
C PHE A 61 -1.14 1.38 -3.71
N PRO A 62 0.08 1.80 -4.04
CA PRO A 62 0.32 2.60 -5.23
C PRO A 62 0.19 1.74 -6.49
N THR A 63 -0.57 2.21 -7.48
CA THR A 63 -0.84 1.49 -8.73
C THR A 63 -0.71 2.39 -9.95
N GLY A 64 0.14 2.00 -10.89
CA GLY A 64 0.33 2.73 -12.15
C GLY A 64 -0.57 2.24 -13.29
N GLN A 65 -0.98 0.97 -13.26
CA GLN A 65 -1.75 0.30 -14.32
C GLN A 65 -3.14 -0.14 -13.87
N GLY A 66 -3.59 0.32 -12.70
CA GLY A 66 -4.95 0.05 -12.21
C GLY A 66 -5.15 -1.36 -11.67
N ASN A 67 -4.12 -1.96 -11.05
CA ASN A 67 -4.33 -3.13 -10.21
C ASN A 67 -5.39 -2.82 -9.13
N VAL A 68 -6.47 -3.60 -9.12
CA VAL A 68 -7.66 -3.38 -8.29
C VAL A 68 -7.63 -4.11 -6.94
N ILE A 69 -6.50 -4.76 -6.61
CA ILE A 69 -6.32 -5.61 -5.43
C ILE A 69 -6.95 -5.02 -4.16
N GLY A 70 -7.84 -5.77 -3.52
CA GLY A 70 -8.39 -5.51 -2.21
C GLY A 70 -7.87 -6.51 -1.18
N ASN A 71 -8.52 -6.51 -0.02
CA ASN A 71 -8.30 -7.51 1.01
C ASN A 71 -9.57 -7.60 1.88
N PRO A 72 -9.98 -8.80 2.31
CA PRO A 72 -11.19 -8.96 3.12
C PRO A 72 -11.01 -8.56 4.60
N ILE A 73 -9.79 -8.34 5.09
CA ILE A 73 -9.48 -8.09 6.51
C ILE A 73 -9.11 -6.63 6.78
N VAL A 74 -8.28 -6.04 5.92
CA VAL A 74 -7.78 -4.67 6.10
C VAL A 74 -8.17 -3.79 4.91
N PRO A 75 -8.51 -2.51 5.13
CA PRO A 75 -8.76 -1.57 4.05
C PRO A 75 -7.50 -1.35 3.20
N VAL A 76 -7.68 -1.34 1.88
CA VAL A 76 -6.60 -1.13 0.90
C VAL A 76 -6.88 0.15 0.13
N ILE A 77 -6.15 1.22 0.49
CA ILE A 77 -6.24 2.55 -0.13
C ILE A 77 -5.39 2.56 -1.41
N LYS A 78 -6.03 2.76 -2.57
CA LYS A 78 -5.36 2.84 -3.87
C LYS A 78 -4.95 4.26 -4.18
N ILE A 79 -3.70 4.40 -4.61
CA ILE A 79 -3.11 5.69 -4.95
C ILE A 79 -2.56 5.59 -6.37
N SER A 80 -2.86 6.57 -7.23
CA SER A 80 -2.26 6.60 -8.57
C SER A 80 -1.77 7.99 -8.95
N ALA A 81 -0.58 8.03 -9.53
CA ALA A 81 -0.01 9.23 -10.15
C ALA A 81 -0.17 9.21 -11.68
N ASN A 82 -0.66 8.11 -12.28
CA ASN A 82 -0.78 8.00 -13.72
C ASN A 82 -2.10 8.63 -14.19
N PRO A 83 -2.08 9.78 -14.90
CA PRO A 83 -3.32 10.47 -15.30
C PRO A 83 -4.27 9.58 -16.11
N LYS A 84 -3.73 8.66 -16.92
CA LYS A 84 -4.55 7.72 -17.70
C LYS A 84 -5.33 6.79 -16.77
N THR A 85 -4.67 6.20 -15.78
CA THR A 85 -5.30 5.31 -14.81
C THR A 85 -6.35 6.04 -13.97
N CYS A 86 -6.03 7.24 -13.50
CA CYS A 86 -6.99 8.07 -12.78
C CYS A 86 -8.23 8.40 -13.62
N ALA A 87 -8.06 8.67 -14.92
CA ALA A 87 -9.16 9.00 -15.82
C ALA A 87 -10.01 7.78 -16.22
N THR A 88 -9.41 6.61 -16.45
CA THR A 88 -10.11 5.44 -17.00
C THR A 88 -10.54 4.42 -15.97
N MET A 89 -10.04 4.51 -14.73
CA MET A 89 -10.33 3.57 -13.64
C MET A 89 -10.60 4.31 -12.32
N SER A 90 -11.19 5.50 -12.42
CA SER A 90 -11.41 6.43 -11.29
C SER A 90 -12.14 5.78 -10.11
N GLU A 91 -13.07 4.86 -10.39
CA GLU A 91 -13.85 4.11 -9.41
C GLU A 91 -13.00 3.18 -8.55
N HIS A 92 -11.79 2.82 -9.01
CA HIS A 92 -10.86 1.96 -8.30
C HIS A 92 -9.77 2.73 -7.54
N ILE A 93 -9.69 4.06 -7.69
CA ILE A 93 -8.63 4.90 -7.13
C ILE A 93 -9.17 5.77 -6.00
N ASP A 94 -8.68 5.57 -4.78
CA ASP A 94 -9.06 6.38 -3.61
C ASP A 94 -8.37 7.75 -3.62
N VAL A 95 -7.09 7.78 -4.04
CA VAL A 95 -6.27 8.99 -4.03
C VAL A 95 -5.63 9.21 -5.40
N ASP A 96 -6.21 10.15 -6.16
CA ASP A 96 -5.60 10.69 -7.37
C ASP A 96 -4.51 11.70 -7.01
N VAL A 97 -3.26 11.33 -7.31
CA VAL A 97 -2.07 12.17 -7.19
C VAL A 97 -1.44 12.51 -8.56
N SER A 98 -2.19 12.41 -9.66
CA SER A 98 -1.68 12.62 -11.02
C SER A 98 -1.17 14.03 -11.27
N GLY A 99 -1.69 15.01 -10.50
CA GLY A 99 -1.22 16.39 -10.46
C GLY A 99 0.28 16.54 -10.19
N LEU A 100 0.90 15.53 -9.57
CA LEU A 100 2.34 15.49 -9.34
C LEU A 100 3.13 15.33 -10.66
N LEU A 101 2.62 14.53 -11.61
CA LEU A 101 3.28 14.31 -12.91
C LEU A 101 2.94 15.40 -13.94
N THR A 102 1.80 16.08 -13.76
CA THR A 102 1.41 17.24 -14.58
C THR A 102 1.94 18.57 -14.05
N PHE A 103 2.65 18.56 -12.91
CA PHE A 103 3.20 19.74 -12.24
C PHE A 103 2.17 20.74 -11.71
N ASP A 104 0.95 20.28 -11.44
CA ASP A 104 -0.13 21.09 -10.87
C ASP A 104 0.10 21.39 -9.38
N TYR A 105 0.78 20.48 -8.66
CA TYR A 105 1.14 20.67 -7.26
C TYR A 105 2.39 19.88 -6.84
N SER A 106 2.90 20.19 -5.65
CA SER A 106 4.10 19.56 -5.09
C SER A 106 3.82 18.21 -4.43
N LEU A 107 4.90 17.45 -4.17
CA LEU A 107 4.85 16.20 -3.41
C LEU A 107 4.21 16.38 -2.02
N THR A 108 4.45 17.52 -1.36
CA THR A 108 3.82 17.84 -0.07
C THR A 108 2.30 17.88 -0.16
N VAL A 109 1.75 18.46 -1.23
CA VAL A 109 0.29 18.49 -1.45
C VAL A 109 -0.25 17.08 -1.70
N ALA A 110 0.47 16.27 -2.48
CA ALA A 110 0.11 14.86 -2.68
C ALA A 110 0.11 14.06 -1.37
N GLY A 111 1.11 14.28 -0.51
CA GLY A 111 1.19 13.68 0.82
C GLY A 111 0.02 14.09 1.71
N ASN A 112 -0.37 15.37 1.70
CA ASN A 112 -1.54 15.86 2.46
C ASN A 112 -2.84 15.21 1.98
N LYS A 113 -3.01 15.01 0.66
CA LYS A 113 -4.17 14.30 0.11
C LYS A 113 -4.24 12.85 0.61
N LEU A 114 -3.11 12.16 0.61
CA LEU A 114 -3.02 10.79 1.12
C LEU A 114 -3.34 10.73 2.62
N MET A 115 -2.77 11.64 3.43
CA MET A 115 -3.06 11.71 4.86
C MET A 115 -4.54 11.96 5.16
N ALA A 116 -5.19 12.84 4.40
CA ALA A 116 -6.62 13.09 4.54
C ALA A 116 -7.46 11.84 4.21
N GLU A 117 -7.08 11.05 3.19
CA GLU A 117 -7.81 9.81 2.90
C GLU A 117 -7.60 8.72 3.95
N ILE A 118 -6.38 8.62 4.51
CA ILE A 118 -6.09 7.75 5.66
C ILE A 118 -6.98 8.14 6.84
N GLU A 119 -7.07 9.43 7.19
CA GLU A 119 -7.93 9.93 8.27
C GLU A 119 -9.40 9.57 8.04
N ARG A 120 -9.90 9.74 6.82
CA ARG A 120 -11.29 9.37 6.49
C ARG A 120 -11.52 7.87 6.63
N THR A 121 -10.57 7.06 6.17
CA THR A 121 -10.65 5.60 6.21
C THR A 121 -10.66 5.08 7.65
N VAL A 122 -9.75 5.57 8.52
CA VAL A 122 -9.75 5.17 9.95
C VAL A 122 -11.03 5.59 10.68
N ASN A 123 -11.71 6.64 10.21
CA ASN A 123 -13.00 7.08 10.73
C ASN A 123 -14.21 6.36 10.09
N GLY A 124 -13.98 5.25 9.39
CA GLY A 124 -15.04 4.35 8.92
C GLY A 124 -15.54 4.61 7.49
N ARG A 125 -14.89 5.49 6.72
CA ARG A 125 -15.13 5.56 5.28
C ARG A 125 -14.60 4.28 4.62
N LEU A 126 -15.45 3.61 3.84
CA LEU A 126 -15.02 2.49 3.00
C LEU A 126 -14.12 2.97 1.87
N THR A 127 -13.03 2.23 1.63
CA THR A 127 -12.21 2.36 0.42
C THR A 127 -12.97 1.89 -0.82
N ALA A 128 -12.46 2.25 -2.00
CA ALA A 128 -12.94 1.74 -3.28
C ALA A 128 -12.89 0.21 -3.34
N ALA A 129 -11.86 -0.41 -2.74
CA ALA A 129 -11.76 -1.87 -2.60
C ALA A 129 -13.01 -2.47 -1.95
N GLU A 130 -13.32 -1.93 -0.78
CA GLU A 130 -14.37 -2.46 0.09
C GLU A 130 -15.74 -2.20 -0.54
N SER A 131 -15.94 -1.01 -1.09
CA SER A 131 -17.19 -0.60 -1.74
C SER A 131 -17.50 -1.43 -2.99
N LEU A 132 -16.47 -1.80 -3.75
CA LEU A 132 -16.60 -2.61 -4.97
C LEU A 132 -16.49 -4.12 -4.72
N GLY A 133 -16.21 -4.54 -3.48
CA GLY A 133 -16.16 -5.95 -3.09
C GLY A 133 -14.89 -6.70 -3.49
N HIS A 134 -13.76 -6.01 -3.72
CA HIS A 134 -12.45 -6.63 -3.96
C HIS A 134 -11.94 -7.31 -2.69
N ARG A 135 -11.74 -8.63 -2.73
CA ARG A 135 -11.50 -9.48 -1.55
C ARG A 135 -10.41 -10.51 -1.79
N GLU A 136 -9.34 -10.09 -2.45
CA GLU A 136 -8.23 -10.98 -2.77
C GLU A 136 -7.42 -11.29 -1.51
N PHE A 137 -7.14 -12.57 -1.30
CA PHE A 137 -6.24 -13.06 -0.26
C PHE A 137 -5.65 -14.39 -0.69
N THR A 138 -4.45 -14.72 -0.19
CA THR A 138 -3.75 -15.95 -0.54
C THR A 138 -3.20 -16.60 0.71
N PHE A 139 -3.49 -17.89 0.92
CA PHE A 139 -2.77 -18.70 1.88
C PHE A 139 -1.47 -19.20 1.27
N THR A 140 -0.34 -18.63 1.67
CA THR A 140 0.97 -19.18 1.37
C THR A 140 1.34 -20.22 2.43
N LYS A 141 1.99 -21.32 2.04
CA LYS A 141 2.65 -22.20 3.01
C LYS A 141 3.68 -21.38 3.80
N LEU A 142 3.40 -21.16 5.08
CA LEU A 142 4.34 -20.52 6.04
C LEU A 142 5.68 -21.26 6.14
N TYR A 143 5.73 -22.53 5.71
CA TYR A 143 6.93 -23.32 5.57
C TYR A 143 7.17 -23.64 4.09
N ILE A 144 8.17 -22.98 3.50
CA ILE A 144 8.75 -23.40 2.23
C ILE A 144 9.36 -24.78 2.50
N SER A 145 8.84 -25.85 1.88
CA SER A 145 9.49 -27.16 1.98
C SER A 145 10.90 -27.05 1.38
N ALA A 146 11.88 -27.61 2.08
CA ALA A 146 13.27 -27.67 1.64
C ALA A 146 13.42 -28.15 0.19
#